data_AF-A0A382L3Q9-F1
#
_entry.id   AF-A0A382L3Q9-F1
#
_cell.length_a   1.000
_cell.length_b   1.000
_cell.length_c   1.000
_cell.angle_alpha   90.00
_cell.angle_beta   90.00
_cell.angle_gamma   90.00
#
_symmetry.space_group_name_H-M   'P 1'
#
loop_
_entity.id
_entity.type
_entity.pdbx_description
1 polymer ?
#
loop_
_entity_poly.entity_id
_entity_poly.type
_entity_poly.pdbx_seq_one_letter_code
_entity_poly.pdbx_strand_id
1 'polypeptide(L)'
;MSMSDGCALDFLAESMCIAIENMKSTIEQIGTTRSTNTLELETRNWVTALFCYNSLENSKLISRIRKLGTHQTAMNLIEKSSDREIKLVQGIMDMLKEHNKNGTLIQRTKNRFLLSITDLETEFIDHHSLVLEIKRSQNIVIPLSEITECEDTNCEWIFAWLVETLGEEYQEYLVPYV
;
A
#
# COMPACT_ATOMS: atom_id res chain seq x y z
N MET A 1 -8.69 0.57 25.55
CA MET A 1 -8.52 -0.51 24.55
C MET A 1 -7.14 -1.10 24.80
N SER A 2 -7.04 -2.38 25.15
CA SER A 2 -5.74 -3.05 25.26
C SER A 2 -5.18 -3.23 23.85
N MET A 3 -4.02 -2.63 23.59
CA MET A 3 -3.41 -2.44 22.28
C MET A 3 -2.58 -3.66 21.82
N SER A 4 -3.13 -4.88 21.92
CA SER A 4 -2.49 -6.13 21.45
C SER A 4 -3.06 -6.68 20.13
N ASP A 5 -4.01 -5.98 19.50
CA ASP A 5 -4.90 -6.53 18.45
C ASP A 5 -4.82 -5.78 17.11
N GLY A 6 -3.65 -5.24 16.75
CA GLY A 6 -3.49 -4.53 15.47
C GLY A 6 -3.53 -5.47 14.26
N CYS A 7 -4.39 -5.19 13.29
CA CYS A 7 -4.55 -6.00 12.08
C CYS A 7 -3.51 -5.59 11.03
N ALA A 8 -2.81 -6.56 10.44
CA ALA A 8 -1.76 -6.31 9.43
C ALA A 8 -2.21 -5.39 8.29
N LEU A 9 -3.43 -5.63 7.77
CA LEU A 9 -3.99 -4.81 6.70
C LEU A 9 -4.20 -3.35 7.10
N ASP A 10 -4.50 -3.07 8.37
CA ASP A 10 -4.80 -1.71 8.83
C ASP A 10 -3.48 -0.91 8.91
N PHE A 11 -2.41 -1.50 9.45
CA PHE A 11 -1.08 -0.87 9.48
C PHE A 11 -0.50 -0.64 8.09
N LEU A 12 -0.65 -1.62 7.20
CA LEU A 12 -0.22 -1.48 5.81
C LEU A 12 -1.02 -0.36 5.12
N ALA A 13 -2.33 -0.30 5.32
CA ALA A 13 -3.16 0.74 4.72
C ALA A 13 -2.84 2.14 5.23
N GLU A 14 -2.67 2.31 6.54
CA GLU A 14 -2.28 3.60 7.12
C GLU A 14 -0.92 4.06 6.59
N SER A 15 0.06 3.15 6.58
CA SER A 15 1.40 3.44 6.03
C SER A 15 1.37 3.78 4.55
N MET A 16 0.51 3.10 3.78
CA MET A 16 0.30 3.38 2.36
C MET A 16 -0.27 4.78 2.14
N CYS A 17 -1.28 5.19 2.91
CA CYS A 17 -1.84 6.53 2.82
C CYS A 17 -0.79 7.61 3.13
N ILE A 18 -0.02 7.44 4.21
CA ILE A 18 1.06 8.36 4.58
C ILE A 18 2.12 8.41 3.48
N ALA A 19 2.52 7.27 2.93
CA ALA A 19 3.53 7.19 1.88
C ALA A 19 3.07 7.86 0.58
N ILE A 20 1.81 7.67 0.19
CA ILE A 20 1.20 8.33 -0.98
C ILE A 20 1.16 9.85 -0.77
N GLU A 21 0.80 10.32 0.42
CA GLU A 21 0.76 11.75 0.72
C GLU A 21 2.18 12.37 0.74
N ASN A 22 3.15 11.69 1.35
CA ASN A 22 4.55 12.08 1.30
C ASN A 22 5.08 12.15 -0.13
N MET A 23 4.69 11.19 -0.98
CA MET A 23 5.10 11.16 -2.38
C MET A 23 4.62 12.38 -3.16
N LYS A 24 3.40 12.87 -2.91
CA LYS A 24 2.90 14.12 -3.52
C LYS A 24 3.82 15.28 -3.18
N SER A 25 4.22 15.40 -1.91
CA SER A 25 5.18 16.41 -1.46
C SER A 25 6.57 16.23 -2.12
N THR A 26 7.05 15.00 -2.24
CA THR A 26 8.32 14.68 -2.92
C THR A 26 8.29 15.16 -4.36
N ILE A 27 7.22 14.89 -5.12
CA ILE A 27 7.11 15.30 -6.53
C ILE A 27 7.22 16.80 -6.73
N GLU A 28 6.59 17.57 -5.86
CA GLU A 28 6.67 19.03 -5.90
C GLU A 28 8.11 19.52 -5.70
N GLN A 29 8.84 18.87 -4.79
CA GLN A 29 10.23 19.19 -4.41
C GLN A 29 11.31 18.64 -5.36
N ILE A 30 10.96 17.85 -6.37
CA ILE A 30 11.93 17.33 -7.33
C ILE A 30 12.56 18.47 -8.15
N GLY A 31 13.88 18.48 -8.22
CA GLY A 31 14.64 19.51 -8.94
C GLY A 31 14.87 20.79 -8.13
N THR A 32 14.38 20.85 -6.89
CA THR A 32 14.73 21.91 -5.92
C THR A 32 15.50 21.32 -4.73
N THR A 33 14.85 20.48 -3.92
CA THR A 33 15.43 19.88 -2.70
C THR A 33 15.44 18.35 -2.73
N ARG A 34 14.73 17.72 -3.68
CA ARG A 34 14.68 16.27 -3.88
C ARG A 34 15.11 15.86 -5.28
N SER A 35 15.54 14.60 -5.41
CA SER A 35 15.97 14.01 -6.68
C SER A 35 14.92 13.03 -7.23
N THR A 36 15.03 12.70 -8.51
CA THR A 36 14.23 11.64 -9.14
C THR A 36 14.50 10.27 -8.51
N ASN A 37 15.73 10.02 -8.04
CA ASN A 37 16.08 8.80 -7.32
C ASN A 37 15.28 8.65 -6.02
N THR A 38 14.98 9.76 -5.34
CA THR A 38 14.12 9.75 -4.15
C THR A 38 12.71 9.31 -4.51
N LEU A 39 12.17 9.85 -5.61
CA LEU A 39 10.85 9.46 -6.11
C LEU A 39 10.78 7.97 -6.45
N GLU A 40 11.78 7.45 -7.15
CA GLU A 40 11.85 6.03 -7.51
C GLU A 40 11.89 5.11 -6.28
N LEU A 41 12.70 5.45 -5.29
CA LEU A 41 12.83 4.67 -4.06
C LEU A 41 11.52 4.66 -3.28
N GLU A 42 10.93 5.84 -3.06
CA GLU A 42 9.62 5.97 -2.40
C GLU A 42 8.55 5.18 -3.15
N THR A 43 8.55 5.26 -4.49
CA THR A 43 7.63 4.48 -5.33
C THR A 43 7.77 2.99 -5.09
N ARG A 44 9.00 2.48 -5.15
CA ARG A 44 9.26 1.06 -4.99
C ARG A 44 8.79 0.56 -3.62
N ASN A 45 9.02 1.34 -2.57
CA ASN A 45 8.66 0.97 -1.21
C ASN A 45 7.14 0.85 -1.07
N TRP A 46 6.38 1.89 -1.40
CA TRP A 46 4.91 1.81 -1.26
C TRP A 46 4.30 0.81 -2.25
N VAL A 47 4.84 0.65 -3.46
CA VAL A 47 4.35 -0.39 -4.39
C VAL A 47 4.51 -1.77 -3.80
N THR A 48 5.64 -2.03 -3.14
CA THR A 48 5.88 -3.34 -2.51
C THR A 48 4.98 -3.53 -1.30
N ALA A 49 4.76 -2.48 -0.50
CA ALA A 49 3.80 -2.53 0.62
C ALA A 49 2.36 -2.81 0.14
N LEU A 50 1.94 -2.21 -0.99
CA LEU A 50 0.65 -2.52 -1.62
C LEU A 50 0.56 -3.97 -2.07
N PHE A 51 1.62 -4.52 -2.66
CA PHE A 51 1.65 -5.94 -3.02
C PHE A 51 1.56 -6.86 -1.80
N CYS A 52 2.23 -6.51 -0.70
CA CYS A 52 2.09 -7.22 0.58
C CYS A 52 0.65 -7.16 1.11
N TYR A 53 0.02 -5.97 1.05
CA TYR A 53 -1.39 -5.79 1.41
C TYR A 53 -2.29 -6.71 0.58
N ASN A 54 -2.18 -6.66 -0.74
CA ASN A 54 -3.00 -7.46 -1.66
C ASN A 54 -2.76 -8.97 -1.47
N SER A 55 -1.52 -9.39 -1.19
CA SER A 55 -1.19 -10.79 -0.91
C SER A 55 -1.88 -11.30 0.35
N LEU A 56 -1.83 -10.53 1.44
CA LEU A 56 -2.47 -10.86 2.71
C LEU A 56 -3.99 -10.89 2.58
N GLU A 57 -4.55 -9.91 1.90
CA GLU A 57 -5.97 -9.84 1.60
C GLU A 57 -6.43 -11.10 0.83
N ASN A 58 -5.75 -11.45 -0.25
CA ASN A 58 -6.09 -12.62 -1.06
C ASN A 58 -5.97 -13.93 -0.26
N SER A 59 -4.84 -14.13 0.42
CA SER A 59 -4.50 -15.40 1.07
C SER A 59 -5.27 -15.65 2.36
N LYS A 60 -5.61 -14.59 3.13
CA LYS A 60 -6.23 -14.72 4.45
C LYS A 60 -7.70 -14.30 4.46
N LEU A 61 -8.06 -13.19 3.80
CA LEU A 61 -9.44 -12.70 3.76
C LEU A 61 -10.25 -13.41 2.68
N ILE A 62 -9.88 -13.27 1.41
CA ILE A 62 -10.65 -13.80 0.27
C ILE A 62 -10.73 -15.33 0.34
N SER A 63 -9.62 -15.99 0.65
CA SER A 63 -9.58 -17.45 0.86
C SER A 63 -10.59 -17.92 1.92
N ARG A 64 -10.73 -17.18 3.02
CA ARG A 64 -11.67 -17.51 4.11
C ARG A 64 -13.11 -17.25 3.71
N ILE A 65 -13.39 -16.14 3.05
CA ILE A 65 -14.73 -15.83 2.51
C ILE A 65 -15.16 -16.92 1.52
N ARG A 66 -14.27 -17.33 0.62
CA ARG A 66 -14.51 -18.39 -0.36
C ARG A 66 -14.87 -19.72 0.32
N LYS A 67 -14.20 -20.08 1.42
CA LYS A 67 -14.51 -21.28 2.21
C LYS A 67 -15.89 -21.21 2.88
N LEU A 68 -16.34 -20.02 3.30
CA LEU A 68 -17.63 -19.82 3.93
C LEU A 68 -18.79 -19.82 2.93
N GLY A 69 -18.51 -19.63 1.63
CA GLY A 69 -19.52 -19.60 0.56
C GLY A 69 -20.46 -18.39 0.63
N THR A 70 -20.17 -17.43 1.50
CA THR A 70 -20.93 -16.20 1.70
C THR A 70 -20.22 -15.05 0.98
N HIS A 71 -20.98 -14.17 0.31
CA HIS A 71 -20.48 -12.88 -0.22
C HIS A 71 -19.67 -12.94 -1.54
N GLN A 72 -20.09 -13.76 -2.51
CA GLN A 72 -19.51 -13.76 -3.86
C GLN A 72 -19.47 -12.37 -4.51
N THR A 73 -20.53 -11.58 -4.34
CA THR A 73 -20.57 -10.19 -4.85
C THR A 73 -19.48 -9.33 -4.24
N ALA A 74 -19.22 -9.47 -2.93
CA ALA A 74 -18.20 -8.71 -2.23
C ALA A 74 -16.78 -9.11 -2.69
N MET A 75 -16.53 -10.40 -2.91
CA MET A 75 -15.26 -10.88 -3.48
C MET A 75 -15.03 -10.31 -4.89
N ASN A 76 -16.05 -10.32 -5.75
CA ASN A 76 -15.93 -9.75 -7.09
C ASN A 76 -15.66 -8.23 -7.06
N LEU A 77 -16.21 -7.52 -6.08
CA LEU A 77 -15.96 -6.09 -5.90
C LEU A 77 -14.53 -5.82 -5.41
N ILE A 78 -14.04 -6.62 -4.47
CA ILE A 78 -12.64 -6.61 -4.03
C ILE A 78 -11.70 -6.83 -5.22
N GLU A 79 -11.88 -7.93 -5.96
CA GLU A 79 -11.00 -8.30 -7.08
C GLU A 79 -10.99 -7.18 -8.14
N LYS A 80 -12.16 -6.64 -8.47
CA LYS A 80 -12.28 -5.53 -9.44
C LYS A 80 -11.62 -4.24 -8.95
N SER A 81 -11.63 -3.98 -7.65
CA SER A 81 -11.01 -2.79 -7.07
C SER A 81 -9.48 -2.95 -7.02
N SER A 82 -8.98 -4.10 -6.58
CA SER A 82 -7.54 -4.43 -6.66
C SER A 82 -6.99 -4.37 -8.09
N ASP A 83 -7.75 -4.86 -9.09
CA ASP A 83 -7.40 -4.71 -10.51
C ASP A 83 -7.26 -3.25 -10.97
N ARG A 84 -8.03 -2.33 -10.38
CA ARG A 84 -7.96 -0.89 -10.70
C ARG A 84 -6.73 -0.26 -10.07
N GLU A 85 -6.44 -0.58 -8.81
CA GLU A 85 -5.20 -0.14 -8.15
C GLU A 85 -3.97 -0.60 -8.93
N ILE A 86 -3.89 -1.88 -9.31
CA ILE A 86 -2.76 -2.43 -10.06
C ILE A 86 -2.56 -1.70 -11.39
N LYS A 87 -3.65 -1.35 -12.10
CA LYS A 87 -3.56 -0.56 -13.34
C LYS A 87 -3.04 0.85 -13.10
N LEU A 88 -3.46 1.51 -12.01
CA LEU A 88 -2.95 2.82 -11.63
C LEU A 88 -1.47 2.76 -11.28
N VAL A 89 -1.05 1.76 -10.51
CA VAL A 89 0.36 1.51 -10.17
C VAL A 89 1.20 1.28 -11.41
N GLN A 90 0.75 0.44 -12.34
CA GLN A 90 1.44 0.22 -13.61
C GLN A 90 1.60 1.53 -14.39
N GLY A 91 0.55 2.36 -14.45
CA GLY A 91 0.60 3.68 -15.07
C GLY A 91 1.66 4.60 -14.42
N ILE A 92 1.73 4.62 -13.10
CA ILE A 92 2.74 5.40 -12.35
C ILE A 92 4.16 4.88 -12.65
N MET A 93 4.36 3.57 -12.61
CA MET A 93 5.65 2.94 -12.89
C MET A 93 6.12 3.18 -14.33
N ASP A 94 5.21 3.16 -15.29
CA ASP A 94 5.53 3.43 -16.69
C ASP A 94 5.91 4.90 -16.91
N MET A 95 5.24 5.83 -16.24
CA MET A 95 5.64 7.24 -16.24
C MET A 95 7.04 7.45 -15.64
N LEU A 96 7.39 6.72 -14.57
CA LEU A 96 8.74 6.79 -13.97
C LEU A 96 9.79 6.28 -14.94
N LYS A 97 9.55 5.13 -15.57
CA LYS A 97 10.46 4.56 -16.57
C LYS A 97 10.66 5.47 -17.78
N GLU A 98 9.58 6.09 -18.27
CA GLU A 98 9.66 7.06 -19.36
C GLU A 98 10.48 8.28 -18.94
N HIS A 99 10.26 8.76 -17.72
CA HIS A 99 10.94 9.93 -17.20
C HIS A 99 12.45 9.70 -16.99
N ASN A 100 12.84 8.57 -16.42
CA ASN A 100 14.24 8.22 -16.18
C ASN A 100 15.10 8.20 -17.44
N LYS A 101 14.50 7.86 -18.59
CA LYS A 101 15.17 7.91 -19.89
C LYS A 101 15.46 9.34 -20.35
N ASN A 102 14.66 10.32 -19.91
CA ASN A 102 14.68 11.71 -20.38
C ASN A 102 15.39 12.68 -19.41
N GLY A 103 15.73 12.26 -18.19
CA GLY A 103 16.65 12.95 -17.28
C GLY A 103 16.17 14.27 -16.64
N THR A 104 14.98 14.80 -16.96
CA THR A 104 14.42 15.99 -16.27
C THR A 104 12.90 15.94 -16.11
N LEU A 105 12.42 16.09 -14.87
CA LEU A 105 10.99 16.01 -14.55
C LEU A 105 10.31 17.36 -14.82
N ILE A 106 9.85 17.55 -16.05
CA ILE A 106 9.16 18.78 -16.45
C ILE A 106 7.80 18.90 -15.75
N GLN A 107 7.31 20.14 -15.60
CA GLN A 107 6.07 20.43 -14.86
C GLN A 107 4.86 19.63 -15.35
N ARG A 108 4.74 19.41 -16.66
CA ARG A 108 3.64 18.61 -17.23
C ARG A 108 3.66 17.16 -16.71
N THR A 109 4.85 16.57 -16.62
CA THR A 109 5.02 15.20 -16.11
C THR A 109 4.77 15.16 -14.60
N LYS A 110 5.22 16.17 -13.84
CA LYS A 110 4.88 16.33 -12.42
C LYS A 110 3.37 16.33 -12.19
N ASN A 111 2.63 17.17 -12.93
CA ASN A 111 1.18 17.26 -12.80
C ASN A 111 0.50 15.92 -13.12
N ARG A 112 1.01 15.18 -14.11
CA ARG A 112 0.49 13.85 -14.45
C ARG A 112 0.75 12.83 -13.35
N PHE A 113 1.93 12.84 -12.72
CA PHE A 113 2.22 12.02 -11.55
C PHE A 113 1.28 12.33 -10.39
N LEU A 114 1.14 13.60 -10.03
CA LEU A 114 0.27 14.03 -8.93
C LEU A 114 -1.18 13.57 -9.15
N LEU A 115 -1.69 13.69 -10.38
CA LEU A 115 -3.03 13.21 -10.72
C LEU A 115 -3.14 11.70 -10.54
N SER A 116 -2.25 10.91 -11.13
CA SER A 116 -2.31 9.44 -11.02
C SER A 116 -2.12 8.94 -9.58
N ILE A 117 -1.32 9.61 -8.76
CA ILE A 117 -1.15 9.29 -7.35
C ILE A 117 -2.39 9.64 -6.55
N THR A 118 -3.07 10.74 -6.87
CA THR A 118 -4.35 11.11 -6.25
C THR A 118 -5.46 10.12 -6.62
N ASP A 119 -5.49 9.69 -7.88
CA ASP A 119 -6.42 8.65 -8.35
C ASP A 119 -6.16 7.32 -7.62
N LEU A 120 -4.87 6.95 -7.44
CA LEU A 120 -4.48 5.75 -6.69
C LEU A 120 -4.89 5.84 -5.22
N GLU A 121 -4.62 6.96 -4.56
CA GLU A 121 -5.03 7.19 -3.16
C GLU A 121 -6.53 7.00 -2.98
N THR A 122 -7.32 7.58 -3.89
CA THR A 122 -8.79 7.49 -3.84
C THR A 122 -9.25 6.05 -4.00
N GLU A 123 -8.76 5.35 -5.03
CA GLU A 123 -9.14 3.95 -5.26
C GLU A 123 -8.68 3.06 -4.09
N PHE A 124 -7.49 3.31 -3.52
CA PHE A 124 -6.98 2.55 -2.38
C PHE A 124 -7.79 2.75 -1.11
N ILE A 125 -8.20 3.98 -0.80
CA ILE A 125 -9.07 4.27 0.36
C ILE A 125 -10.43 3.60 0.20
N ASP A 126 -11.02 3.67 -1.00
CA ASP A 126 -12.29 3.02 -1.30
C ASP A 126 -12.18 1.49 -1.19
N HIS A 127 -11.09 0.91 -1.72
CA HIS A 127 -10.77 -0.50 -1.63
C HIS A 127 -10.62 -0.95 -0.17
N HIS A 128 -9.79 -0.26 0.60
CA HIS A 128 -9.55 -0.58 2.01
C HIS A 128 -10.84 -0.46 2.84
N SER A 129 -11.69 0.52 2.54
CA SER A 129 -13.00 0.67 3.19
C SER A 129 -13.91 -0.55 2.96
N LEU A 130 -13.95 -1.06 1.72
CA LEU A 130 -14.67 -2.30 1.38
C LEU A 130 -14.11 -3.50 2.15
N VAL A 131 -12.78 -3.63 2.18
CA VAL A 131 -12.08 -4.69 2.92
C VAL A 131 -12.42 -4.65 4.41
N LEU A 132 -12.42 -3.47 5.02
CA LEU A 132 -12.76 -3.27 6.43
C LEU A 132 -14.21 -3.68 6.74
N GLU A 133 -15.17 -3.33 5.89
CA GLU A 133 -16.57 -3.69 6.07
C GLU A 133 -16.74 -5.22 6.07
N ILE A 134 -16.11 -5.89 5.11
CA ILE A 134 -16.16 -7.35 4.99
C ILE A 134 -15.45 -8.02 6.17
N LYS A 135 -14.25 -7.54 6.53
CA LYS A 135 -13.49 -8.02 7.68
C LYS A 135 -14.31 -7.98 8.97
N ARG A 136 -15.00 -6.86 9.22
CA ARG A 136 -15.89 -6.67 10.38
C ARG A 136 -17.09 -7.61 10.32
N SER A 137 -17.74 -7.76 9.17
CA SER A 137 -18.90 -8.64 9.03
C SER A 137 -18.57 -10.12 9.30
N GLN A 138 -17.34 -10.53 9.00
CA GLN A 138 -16.86 -11.90 9.15
C GLN A 138 -16.05 -12.13 10.44
N ASN A 139 -15.87 -11.10 11.27
CA ASN A 139 -15.02 -11.12 12.47
C ASN A 139 -13.63 -11.72 12.21
N ILE A 140 -13.00 -11.28 11.10
CA ILE A 140 -11.67 -11.73 10.69
C ILE A 140 -10.63 -10.78 11.27
N VAL A 141 -9.60 -11.34 11.90
CA VAL A 141 -8.41 -10.61 12.33
C VAL A 141 -7.22 -11.26 11.66
N ILE A 142 -6.40 -10.44 10.99
CA ILE A 142 -5.15 -10.88 10.36
C ILE A 142 -4.01 -10.36 11.24
N PRO A 143 -3.34 -11.23 12.01
CA PRO A 143 -2.25 -10.81 12.90
C PRO A 143 -1.12 -10.12 12.16
N LEU A 144 -0.44 -9.19 12.81
CA LEU A 144 0.70 -8.47 12.25
C LEU A 144 1.85 -9.39 11.81
N SER A 145 2.04 -10.54 12.48
CA SER A 145 3.03 -11.56 12.13
C SER A 145 2.89 -12.06 10.68
N GLU A 146 1.68 -12.01 10.13
CA GLU A 146 1.40 -12.50 8.78
C GLU A 146 2.13 -11.69 7.70
N ILE A 147 2.56 -10.46 7.99
CA ILE A 147 3.40 -9.67 7.08
C ILE A 147 4.72 -10.40 6.74
N THR A 148 5.25 -11.22 7.66
CA THR A 148 6.52 -11.97 7.47
C THR A 148 6.37 -13.27 6.67
N GLU A 149 5.16 -13.83 6.57
CA GLU A 149 4.91 -15.11 5.88
C GLU A 149 4.68 -14.95 4.37
N CYS A 150 4.87 -13.74 3.83
CA CYS A 150 4.75 -13.50 2.39
C CYS A 150 5.97 -14.11 1.67
N GLU A 151 5.83 -15.35 1.22
CA GLU A 151 6.89 -16.24 0.67
C GLU A 151 7.74 -15.65 -0.48
N ASP A 152 7.34 -14.53 -1.08
CA ASP A 152 7.93 -13.98 -2.32
C ASP A 152 8.92 -12.81 -2.14
N THR A 153 9.05 -12.22 -0.95
CA THR A 153 9.96 -11.07 -0.74
C THR A 153 10.63 -11.12 0.63
N ASN A 154 11.88 -10.67 0.70
CA ASN A 154 12.62 -10.48 1.94
C ASN A 154 11.95 -9.36 2.76
N CYS A 155 10.81 -9.65 3.40
CA CYS A 155 9.91 -8.67 4.00
C CYS A 155 10.44 -8.02 5.28
N GLU A 156 11.64 -8.38 5.77
CA GLU A 156 12.25 -7.76 6.96
C GLU A 156 12.33 -6.22 6.85
N TRP A 157 12.61 -5.69 5.65
CA TRP A 157 12.66 -4.23 5.45
C TRP A 157 11.30 -3.55 5.63
N ILE A 158 10.18 -4.27 5.45
CA ILE A 158 8.85 -3.68 5.52
C ILE A 158 8.53 -3.25 6.96
N PHE A 159 9.02 -3.95 7.98
CA PHE A 159 8.81 -3.57 9.37
C PHE A 159 9.58 -2.29 9.69
N ALA A 160 10.84 -2.21 9.26
CA ALA A 160 11.62 -0.97 9.37
C ALA A 160 10.89 0.18 8.68
N TRP A 161 10.38 -0.05 7.47
CA TRP A 161 9.61 0.95 6.73
C TRP A 161 8.29 1.35 7.40
N LEU A 162 7.55 0.39 7.99
CA LEU A 162 6.32 0.65 8.75
C LEU A 162 6.61 1.51 9.97
N VAL A 163 7.66 1.19 10.74
CA VAL A 163 8.10 1.99 11.89
C VAL A 163 8.50 3.40 11.46
N GLU A 164 9.27 3.53 10.37
CA GLU A 164 9.67 4.82 9.82
C GLU A 164 8.48 5.66 9.35
N THR A 165 7.44 5.01 8.79
CA THR A 165 6.30 5.68 8.19
C THR A 165 5.23 6.07 9.21
N LEU A 166 4.94 5.19 10.17
CA LEU A 166 3.93 5.39 11.20
C LEU A 166 4.47 6.18 12.41
N GLY A 167 5.79 6.12 12.65
CA GLY A 167 6.47 6.77 13.75
C GLY A 167 6.85 5.83 14.90
N GLU A 168 7.75 6.30 15.77
CA GLU A 168 8.36 5.51 16.86
C GLU A 168 7.33 4.97 17.87
N GLU A 169 6.17 5.62 18.01
CA GLU A 169 5.08 5.13 18.88
C GLU A 169 4.51 3.79 18.43
N TYR A 170 4.74 3.39 17.17
CA TYR A 170 4.34 2.10 16.64
C TYR A 170 5.41 1.01 16.80
N GLN A 171 6.60 1.39 17.25
CA GLN A 171 7.74 0.49 17.40
C GLN A 171 7.43 -0.63 18.40
N GLU A 172 6.75 -0.35 19.51
CA GLU A 172 6.38 -1.39 20.50
C GLU A 172 5.47 -2.49 19.92
N TYR A 173 4.68 -2.19 18.89
CA TYR A 173 3.81 -3.17 18.20
C TYR A 173 4.54 -3.94 17.09
N LEU A 174 5.57 -3.34 16.50
CA LEU A 174 6.32 -3.87 15.35
C LEU A 174 7.62 -4.59 15.75
N VAL A 175 8.19 -4.31 16.93
CA VAL A 175 9.43 -4.89 17.48
C VAL A 175 9.43 -6.41 17.70
N PRO A 176 8.32 -7.10 18.02
CA PRO A 176 8.36 -8.57 18.17
C PRO A 176 8.72 -9.32 16.87
N TYR A 177 8.80 -8.63 15.74
CA TYR A 177 8.92 -9.18 14.40
C TYR A 177 10.16 -8.66 13.63
N VAL A 178 11.05 -7.92 14.29
CA VAL A 178 12.38 -7.48 13.81
C VAL A 178 13.47 -8.25 14.56
#